data_AF-A0A924M9E1-F1
#
_entry.id   AF-A0A924M9E1-F1
#
_cell.length_a   1.000
_cell.length_b   1.000
_cell.length_c   1.000
_cell.angle_alpha   90.00
_cell.angle_beta   90.00
_cell.angle_gamma   90.00
#
_symmetry.space_group_name_H-M   'P 1'
#
loop_
_entity.id
_entity.type
_entity.pdbx_description
1 polymer ?
#
loop_
_entity_poly.entity_id
_entity_poly.type
_entity_poly.pdbx_seq_one_letter_code
_entity_poly.pdbx_strand_id
1 'polypeptide(L)'
;MIHIVFNEADITVLQQAIALDAALQGEVIQIKDDFAVGPIANIYETEGYQLRKNWWQNALQYSPYTEQIDLVDDKMTVFNLIKQLNEADKLEVWIWMG
;
A
#
# COMPACT_ATOMS: atom_id res chain seq x y z
N MET A 1 8.51 7.90 -12.81
CA MET A 1 7.32 7.05 -12.69
C MET A 1 7.25 6.51 -11.28
N ILE A 2 6.05 6.26 -10.74
CA ILE A 2 5.85 5.52 -9.48
C ILE A 2 5.02 4.28 -9.79
N HIS A 3 5.41 3.15 -9.22
CA HIS A 3 4.66 1.90 -9.27
C HIS A 3 4.16 1.58 -7.86
N ILE A 4 2.85 1.43 -7.72
CA ILE A 4 2.19 1.04 -6.48
C ILE A 4 1.83 -0.44 -6.59
N VAL A 5 2.29 -1.22 -5.63
CA VAL A 5 1.98 -2.65 -5.48
C VAL A 5 1.35 -2.92 -4.13
N PHE A 6 0.61 -4.02 -4.04
CA PHE A 6 -0.03 -4.45 -2.78
C PHE A 6 0.60 -5.73 -2.22
N ASN A 7 1.23 -6.55 -3.05
CA ASN A 7 1.96 -7.74 -2.61
C ASN A 7 3.48 -7.52 -2.60
N GLU A 8 4.16 -8.06 -1.60
CA GLU A 8 5.62 -7.98 -1.49
C GLU A 8 6.33 -8.70 -2.64
N ALA A 9 5.75 -9.79 -3.14
CA ALA A 9 6.28 -10.54 -4.28
C ALA A 9 6.34 -9.69 -5.57
N ASP A 10 5.39 -8.78 -5.74
CA ASP A 10 5.30 -7.93 -6.95
C ASP A 10 6.45 -6.91 -7.02
N ILE A 11 7.06 -6.56 -5.88
CA ILE A 11 8.24 -5.69 -5.84
C ILE A 11 9.38 -6.32 -6.64
N THR A 12 9.67 -7.60 -6.40
CA THR A 12 10.76 -8.30 -7.07
C THR A 12 10.47 -8.49 -8.56
N VAL A 13 9.22 -8.81 -8.91
CA VAL A 13 8.78 -8.98 -10.30
C VAL A 13 8.94 -7.67 -11.07
N LEU A 14 8.51 -6.55 -10.50
CA LEU A 14 8.65 -5.24 -11.14
C LEU A 14 10.11 -4.81 -11.26
N GLN A 15 10.93 -5.04 -10.24
CA GLN A 15 12.37 -4.75 -10.33
C GLN A 15 13.04 -5.50 -11.48
N GLN A 16 12.66 -6.77 -11.70
CA GLN A 16 13.13 -7.56 -12.83
C GLN A 16 12.61 -7.01 -14.16
N ALA A 17 11.32 -6.62 -14.24
CA ALA A 17 10.75 -6.01 -15.43
C ALA A 17 11.43 -4.68 -15.80
N ILE A 18 11.71 -3.83 -14.81
CA ILE A 18 12.44 -2.56 -14.98
C ILE A 18 13.87 -2.80 -15.46
N ALA A 19 14.53 -3.85 -14.98
CA ALA A 19 15.87 -4.22 -15.45
C ALA A 19 15.88 -4.67 -16.93
N LEU A 20 14.77 -5.21 -17.42
CA LEU A 20 14.60 -5.63 -18.82
C LEU A 20 14.14 -4.48 -19.73
N ASP A 21 13.33 -3.56 -19.21
CA ASP A 21 12.82 -2.41 -19.94
C ASP A 21 13.00 -1.11 -19.16
N ALA A 22 13.97 -0.30 -19.60
CA ALA A 22 14.27 0.99 -18.99
C ALA A 22 13.14 2.03 -19.12
N ALA A 23 12.15 1.82 -20.01
CA ALA A 23 10.98 2.68 -20.09
C ALA A 23 10.12 2.61 -18.82
N LEU A 24 10.23 1.51 -18.05
CA LEU A 24 9.53 1.32 -16.78
C LEU A 24 10.29 1.93 -15.59
N GLN A 25 11.37 2.69 -15.80
CA GLN A 25 12.17 3.21 -14.69
C GLN A 25 11.33 4.08 -13.73
N GLY A 26 11.26 3.67 -12.47
CA GLY A 26 10.45 4.34 -11.46
C GLY A 26 10.69 3.82 -10.05
N GLU A 27 10.14 4.54 -9.08
CA GLU A 27 10.09 4.10 -7.69
C GLU A 27 9.01 3.02 -7.52
N VAL A 28 9.31 1.94 -6.79
CA VAL A 28 8.32 0.91 -6.45
C VAL A 28 7.94 1.07 -4.98
N ILE A 29 6.67 1.36 -4.72
CA ILE A 29 6.10 1.59 -3.40
C ILE A 29 5.08 0.49 -3.11
N GLN A 30 5.22 -0.16 -1.95
CA GLN A 30 4.24 -1.11 -1.47
C GLN A 30 3.25 -0.44 -0.53
N ILE A 31 1.96 -0.68 -0.76
CA ILE A 31 0.88 -0.49 0.21
C ILE A 31 0.63 -1.85 0.84
N LYS A 32 0.74 -1.92 2.16
CA LYS A 32 0.72 -3.17 2.91
C LYS A 32 -0.68 -3.58 3.37
N ASP A 33 -1.58 -2.62 3.49
CA ASP A 33 -2.97 -2.87 3.86
C ASP A 33 -3.71 -3.64 2.77
N ASP A 34 -4.50 -4.64 3.17
CA ASP A 34 -5.34 -5.44 2.27
C ASP A 34 -6.78 -4.91 2.28
N PHE A 35 -7.11 -4.10 1.27
CA PHE A 35 -8.44 -3.50 1.12
C PHE A 35 -9.50 -4.47 0.59
N ALA A 36 -9.14 -5.71 0.22
CA ALA A 36 -10.11 -6.72 -0.20
C ALA A 36 -10.87 -7.33 1.00
N VAL A 37 -10.39 -7.08 2.23
CA VAL A 37 -10.94 -7.67 3.46
C VAL A 37 -11.28 -6.62 4.53
N GLY A 38 -12.21 -7.02 5.40
CA GLY A 38 -12.63 -6.21 6.54
C GLY A 38 -13.50 -5.01 6.16
N PRO A 39 -13.83 -4.16 7.15
CA PRO A 39 -14.62 -2.96 6.92
C PRO A 39 -13.80 -1.89 6.18
N ILE A 40 -14.38 -1.37 5.09
CA ILE A 40 -13.82 -0.26 4.30
C ILE A 40 -14.70 1.00 4.31
N ALA A 41 -15.86 0.95 4.97
CA ALA A 41 -16.74 2.11 5.10
C ALA A 41 -16.06 3.20 5.94
N ASN A 42 -16.01 4.42 5.40
CA ASN A 42 -15.50 5.61 6.07
C ASN A 42 -14.09 5.44 6.67
N ILE A 43 -13.20 4.67 6.03
CA ILE A 43 -11.85 4.36 6.55
C ILE A 43 -10.94 5.59 6.75
N TYR A 44 -11.28 6.71 6.12
CA TYR A 44 -10.58 7.98 6.30
C TYR A 44 -11.14 8.82 7.47
N GLU A 45 -12.29 8.43 8.02
CA GLU A 45 -12.86 9.02 9.22
C GLU A 45 -12.34 8.31 10.47
N THR A 46 -12.41 8.99 11.62
CA THR A 46 -11.93 8.45 12.90
C THR A 46 -12.61 7.12 13.24
N GLU A 47 -13.92 7.02 13.05
CA GLU A 47 -14.68 5.80 13.37
C GLU A 47 -14.29 4.63 12.47
N GLY A 48 -14.30 4.82 11.14
CA GLY A 48 -13.95 3.76 10.19
C GLY A 48 -12.50 3.28 10.36
N TYR A 49 -11.57 4.19 10.67
CA TYR A 49 -10.19 3.80 10.99
C TYR A 49 -10.12 2.91 12.25
N GLN A 50 -10.81 3.27 13.33
CA GLN A 50 -10.83 2.44 14.54
C GLN A 50 -11.48 1.07 14.27
N LEU A 51 -12.56 1.03 13.48
CA LEU A 51 -13.19 -0.23 13.08
C LEU A 51 -12.22 -1.13 12.30
N ARG A 52 -11.47 -0.55 11.34
CA ARG A 52 -10.47 -1.30 10.55
C ARG A 52 -9.32 -1.80 11.42
N LYS A 53 -8.78 -0.95 12.30
CA LYS A 53 -7.72 -1.33 13.25
C LYS A 53 -8.17 -2.47 14.16
N ASN A 54 -9.35 -2.34 14.76
CA ASN A 54 -9.91 -3.38 15.63
C ASN A 54 -10.17 -4.68 14.87
N TRP A 55 -10.64 -4.61 13.62
CA TRP A 55 -10.85 -5.80 12.79
C TRP A 55 -9.53 -6.56 12.56
N TRP A 56 -8.47 -5.86 12.17
CA TRP A 56 -7.14 -6.46 11.99
C TRP A 56 -6.57 -7.03 13.28
N GLN A 57 -6.71 -6.33 14.41
CA GLN A 57 -6.31 -6.83 15.72
C GLN A 57 -7.00 -8.15 16.05
N ASN A 58 -8.32 -8.24 15.81
CA ASN A 58 -9.09 -9.45 16.05
C ASN A 58 -8.75 -10.59 15.09
N ALA A 59 -8.49 -10.28 13.81
CA ALA A 59 -8.11 -11.26 12.80
C ALA A 59 -6.73 -11.89 13.12
N LEU A 60 -5.80 -11.09 13.64
CA LEU A 60 -4.43 -11.53 13.93
C LEU A 60 -4.25 -12.07 15.36
N GLN A 61 -5.23 -11.96 16.26
CA GLN A 61 -5.06 -12.28 17.69
C GLN A 61 -4.61 -13.72 18.00
N TYR A 62 -4.89 -14.68 17.11
CA TYR A 62 -4.48 -16.09 17.23
C TYR A 62 -3.47 -16.50 16.17
N SER A 63 -2.96 -15.52 15.43
CA SER A 63 -1.98 -15.71 14.37
C SER A 63 -0.56 -15.64 14.96
N PRO A 64 0.43 -16.36 14.39
CA PRO A 64 1.84 -16.10 14.70
C PRO A 64 2.31 -14.69 14.30
N TYR A 65 1.47 -13.93 13.58
CA TYR A 65 1.77 -12.59 13.07
C TYR A 65 1.18 -11.46 13.93
N THR A 66 0.95 -11.66 15.23
CA THR A 66 0.37 -10.62 16.12
C THR A 66 1.19 -9.32 16.17
N GLU A 67 2.51 -9.38 16.00
CA GLU A 67 3.37 -8.19 15.98
C GLU A 67 3.26 -7.40 14.66
N GLN A 68 2.51 -7.92 13.68
CA GLN A 68 2.37 -7.31 12.36
C GLN A 68 1.23 -6.30 12.24
N ILE A 69 0.53 -5.98 13.33
CA ILE A 69 -0.58 -5.00 13.30
C ILE A 69 -0.12 -3.60 12.85
N ASP A 70 1.14 -3.24 13.11
CA ASP A 70 1.73 -1.98 12.64
C ASP A 70 2.10 -1.99 11.13
N LEU A 71 2.05 -3.15 10.44
CA LEU A 71 2.25 -3.21 8.98
C LEU A 71 1.06 -2.62 8.20
N VAL A 72 -0.07 -2.34 8.83
CA VAL A 72 -1.31 -1.94 8.16
C VAL A 72 -1.49 -0.40 8.08
N ASP A 73 -0.58 0.38 8.66
CA ASP A 73 -0.69 1.85 8.65
C ASP A 73 0.09 2.48 7.50
N ASP A 74 -0.48 2.39 6.29
CA ASP A 74 0.07 3.04 5.11
C ASP A 74 -0.22 4.56 5.04
N LYS A 75 -0.78 5.18 6.09
CA LYS A 75 -1.21 6.59 6.02
C LYS A 75 -0.06 7.52 5.68
N MET A 76 1.11 7.31 6.28
CA MET A 76 2.29 8.13 5.99
C MET A 76 2.78 7.90 4.55
N THR A 77 2.77 6.65 4.08
CA THR A 77 3.11 6.30 2.70
C THR A 77 2.19 7.00 1.71
N VAL A 78 0.87 6.90 1.93
CA VAL A 78 -0.15 7.53 1.08
C VAL A 78 -0.06 9.06 1.16
N PHE A 79 0.14 9.64 2.33
CA PHE A 79 0.34 11.08 2.50
C PHE A 79 1.53 11.59 1.69
N ASN A 80 2.68 10.91 1.78
CA ASN A 80 3.88 11.26 1.03
C ASN A 80 3.67 11.12 -0.48
N LEU A 81 2.98 10.06 -0.92
CA LEU A 81 2.62 9.85 -2.32
C LEU A 81 1.75 11.00 -2.85
N ILE A 82 0.68 11.36 -2.14
CA ILE A 82 -0.21 12.48 -2.52
C ILE A 82 0.58 13.79 -2.57
N LYS A 83 1.46 14.03 -1.59
CA LYS A 83 2.33 15.21 -1.59
C LYS A 83 3.22 15.26 -2.83
N GLN A 84 3.91 14.17 -3.15
CA GLN A 84 4.76 14.09 -4.35
C GLN A 84 3.95 14.34 -5.64
N LEU A 85 2.73 13.79 -5.73
CA LEU A 85 1.85 13.99 -6.89
C LEU A 85 1.40 15.43 -7.05
N ASN A 86 1.12 16.13 -5.94
CA ASN A 86 0.73 17.54 -5.97
C ASN A 86 1.89 18.47 -6.31
N GLU A 87 3.13 18.07 -6.03
CA GLU A 87 4.34 18.86 -6.31
C GLU A 87 4.88 18.65 -7.74
N ALA A 88 4.46 17.59 -8.45
CA ALA A 88 5.02 17.20 -9.74
C ALA A 88 3.96 17.10 -10.86
N ASP A 89 3.90 18.12 -11.72
CA ASP A 89 2.91 18.25 -12.82
C ASP A 89 2.92 17.12 -13.87
N LYS A 90 3.96 16.29 -13.93
CA LYS A 90 4.14 15.24 -14.97
C LYS A 90 4.48 13.87 -14.39
N LEU A 91 4.13 13.61 -13.14
CA LEU A 91 4.43 12.33 -12.51
C LEU A 91 3.40 11.27 -12.95
N GLU A 92 3.89 10.20 -13.59
CA GLU A 92 3.06 9.05 -13.95
C GLU A 92 3.04 8.02 -12.82
N VAL A 93 1.85 7.56 -12.45
CA VAL A 93 1.62 6.53 -11.43
C VAL A 93 0.96 5.31 -12.05
N TRP A 94 1.51 4.15 -11.77
CA TRP A 94 0.98 2.84 -12.15
C TRP A 94 0.54 2.10 -10.91
N ILE A 95 -0.69 1.59 -10.92
CA ILE A 95 -1.24 0.80 -9.81
C ILE A 95 -1.39 -0.63 -10.30
N TRP A 96 -0.61 -1.54 -9.71
CA TRP A 96 -0.61 -2.96 -10.05
C TRP A 96 -1.49 -3.70 -9.05
N MET A 97 -2.71 -3.99 -9.47
CA MET A 97 -3.64 -4.85 -8.73
C MET A 97 -3.69 -6.20 -9.45
N GLY A 98 -3.16 -7.23 -8.81
CA GLY A 98 -3.11 -8.62 -9.30
C GLY A 98 -3.95 -9.55 -8.44
#